data_AF-A0A931PZQ9-F1
#
_entry.id   AF-A0A931PZQ9-F1
#
_cell.length_a   1.000
_cell.length_b   1.000
_cell.length_c   1.000
_cell.angle_alpha   90.00
_cell.angle_beta   90.00
_cell.angle_gamma   90.00
#
_symmetry.space_group_name_H-M   'P 1'
#
loop_
_entity.id
_entity.type
_entity.pdbx_description
1 polymer ?
#
loop_
_entity_poly.entity_id
_entity_poly.type
_entity_poly.pdbx_seq_one_letter_code
_entity_poly.pdbx_strand_id
1 'polypeptide(L)'
;MDLKEIDITNQNSNRHPWEQVRVQVIRSLLDKIVDANKELLVLDVGSGDMYVAGELSKYYTKAEFICVDTNYDQMTIKSDKSLTIYSSL
;
A
#
# COMPACT_ATOMS: atom_id res chain seq x y z
N MET A 1 -1.57 -6.51 11.70
CA MET A 1 -2.46 -7.68 11.57
C MET A 1 -2.06 -8.41 10.30
N ASP A 2 -1.96 -7.67 9.19
CA ASP A 2 -1.56 -8.11 7.84
C ASP A 2 -0.20 -8.83 7.81
N LEU A 3 0.85 -8.27 8.42
CA LEU A 3 2.19 -8.90 8.47
C LEU A 3 2.26 -10.22 9.25
N LYS A 4 1.30 -10.50 10.15
CA LYS A 4 1.28 -11.75 10.95
C LYS A 4 0.48 -12.87 10.29
N GLU A 5 -0.30 -12.56 9.25
CA GLU A 5 -1.20 -13.49 8.57
C GLU A 5 -0.61 -14.06 7.28
N ILE A 6 0.52 -13.52 6.82
CA ILE A 6 1.28 -14.04 5.68
C ILE A 6 2.03 -15.30 6.13
N ASP A 7 1.36 -16.44 6.01
CA ASP A 7 1.99 -17.75 6.12
C ASP A 7 2.91 -17.93 4.88
N ILE A 8 4.23 -18.04 5.11
CA ILE A 8 5.30 -18.09 4.09
C ILE A 8 5.06 -19.23 3.06
N THR A 9 4.18 -20.18 3.39
CA THR A 9 3.82 -21.35 2.58
C THR A 9 2.75 -21.10 1.52
N ASN A 10 2.01 -19.97 1.56
CA ASN A 10 0.86 -19.70 0.69
C ASN A 10 1.02 -18.40 -0.14
N GLN A 11 2.16 -18.27 -0.82
CA GLN A 11 2.49 -17.07 -1.61
C GLN A 11 1.58 -16.76 -2.81
N ASN A 12 0.52 -17.54 -3.10
CA ASN A 12 -0.51 -17.14 -4.06
C ASN A 12 -1.81 -17.92 -3.86
N SER A 13 -2.91 -17.22 -3.54
CA SER A 13 -3.99 -17.02 -4.54
C SER A 13 -5.25 -16.32 -4.02
N ASN A 14 -5.45 -16.13 -2.71
CA ASN A 14 -6.58 -15.33 -2.22
C ASN A 14 -6.22 -14.56 -0.95
N ARG A 15 -5.88 -13.26 -1.13
CA ARG A 15 -5.96 -12.27 -0.05
C ARG A 15 -7.30 -12.37 0.65
N HIS A 16 -7.35 -12.08 1.94
CA HIS A 16 -8.61 -12.17 2.65
C HIS A 16 -9.64 -11.24 1.99
N PRO A 17 -10.91 -11.64 1.86
CA PRO A 17 -11.92 -10.83 1.19
C PRO A 17 -12.03 -9.41 1.78
N TRP A 18 -11.78 -9.26 3.09
CA TRP A 18 -11.80 -7.95 3.73
C TRP A 18 -10.64 -7.04 3.27
N GLU A 19 -9.46 -7.59 2.93
CA GLU A 19 -8.34 -6.81 2.37
C GLU A 19 -8.70 -6.31 0.96
N GLN A 20 -9.33 -7.16 0.15
CA GLN A 20 -9.77 -6.79 -1.20
C GLN A 20 -10.85 -5.70 -1.16
N VAL A 21 -11.84 -5.84 -0.27
CA VAL A 21 -12.89 -4.84 -0.07
C VAL A 21 -12.31 -3.54 0.47
N ARG A 22 -11.28 -3.59 1.34
CA ARG A 22 -10.60 -2.38 1.84
C ARG A 22 -10.05 -1.54 0.69
N VAL A 23 -9.39 -2.15 -0.30
CA VAL A 23 -8.90 -1.43 -1.50
C VAL A 23 -10.06 -0.75 -2.24
N GLN A 24 -11.16 -1.46 -2.46
CA GLN A 24 -12.34 -0.92 -3.17
C GLN A 24 -12.97 0.26 -2.44
N VAL A 25 -13.14 0.15 -1.11
CA VAL A 25 -13.71 1.22 -0.28
C VAL A 25 -12.82 2.45 -0.31
N ILE A 26 -11.52 2.30 -0.07
CA ILE A 26 -10.57 3.41 -0.08
C ILE A 26 -10.56 4.10 -1.44
N ARG A 27 -10.47 3.34 -2.54
CA ARG A 27 -10.55 3.90 -3.89
C ARG A 27 -11.84 4.68 -4.11
N SER A 28 -12.98 4.15 -3.70
CA SER A 28 -14.28 4.83 -3.87
C SER A 28 -14.37 6.17 -3.12
N LEU A 29 -13.59 6.33 -2.04
CA LEU A 29 -13.48 7.58 -1.29
C LEU A 29 -12.50 8.53 -1.97
N LEU A 30 -11.34 8.03 -2.38
CA LEU A 30 -10.32 8.81 -3.09
C LEU A 30 -10.84 9.38 -4.42
N ASP A 31 -11.57 8.59 -5.21
CA ASP A 31 -12.15 9.01 -6.50
C ASP A 31 -13.12 10.22 -6.38
N LYS A 32 -13.60 10.53 -5.17
CA LYS A 32 -14.45 11.70 -4.92
C LYS A 32 -13.66 12.98 -4.63
N ILE A 33 -12.38 12.86 -4.27
CA ILE A 33 -11.57 13.97 -3.75
C ILE A 33 -10.28 14.21 -4.55
N VAL A 34 -9.82 13.23 -5.33
CA VAL A 34 -8.62 13.36 -6.18
C VAL A 34 -8.90 12.98 -7.62
N ASP A 35 -8.14 13.57 -8.54
CA ASP A 35 -8.11 13.18 -9.95
C ASP A 35 -6.98 12.18 -10.16
N ALA A 36 -7.32 10.96 -10.58
CA ALA A 36 -6.36 9.88 -10.76
C ALA A 36 -5.29 10.14 -11.84
N ASN A 37 -5.51 11.14 -12.71
CA ASN A 37 -4.58 11.50 -13.78
C ASN A 37 -3.59 12.61 -13.39
N LYS A 38 -3.65 13.10 -12.15
CA LYS A 38 -2.72 14.09 -11.62
C LYS A 38 -1.59 13.43 -10.86
N GLU A 39 -0.46 14.14 -10.79
CA GLU A 39 0.63 13.78 -9.90
C GLU A 39 0.18 13.97 -8.45
N LEU A 40 0.35 12.93 -7.65
CA LEU A 40 -0.06 12.89 -6.25
C LEU A 40 1.08 12.31 -5.43
N LEU A 41 1.26 12.81 -4.21
CA LEU A 41 2.10 12.19 -3.21
C LEU A 41 1.20 11.69 -2.09
N VAL A 42 1.19 10.37 -1.87
CA VAL A 42 0.33 9.70 -0.91
C VAL A 42 1.19 9.12 0.21
N LEU A 43 0.93 9.51 1.45
CA LEU A 43 1.58 8.96 2.62
C LEU A 43 0.64 7.97 3.33
N ASP A 44 1.04 6.70 3.38
CA ASP A 44 0.31 5.62 4.05
C ASP A 44 1.02 5.22 5.36
N VAL A 45 0.43 5.62 6.49
CA VAL A 45 0.99 5.43 7.83
C VAL A 45 0.33 4.22 8.49
N GLY A 46 1.14 3.30 9.00
CA GLY A 46 0.65 1.99 9.45
C GLY A 46 0.26 1.10 8.27
N SER A 47 1.05 1.19 7.20
CA SER A 47 0.79 0.56 5.90
C SER A 47 0.89 -0.97 5.90
N GLY A 48 1.31 -1.58 7.03
CA GLY A 48 1.35 -3.02 7.20
C GLY A 48 2.31 -3.67 6.21
N ASP A 49 1.78 -4.48 5.30
CA ASP A 49 2.56 -5.17 4.27
C ASP A 49 2.55 -4.45 2.91
N MET A 50 2.04 -3.21 2.88
CA MET A 50 1.88 -2.37 1.68
C MET A 50 0.88 -2.87 0.65
N TYR A 51 0.06 -3.90 0.96
CA TYR A 51 -0.88 -4.45 -0.02
C TYR A 51 -1.84 -3.40 -0.59
N VAL A 52 -2.41 -2.56 0.28
CA VAL A 52 -3.37 -1.52 -0.14
C VAL A 52 -2.71 -0.49 -1.04
N ALA A 53 -1.56 0.07 -0.63
CA ALA A 53 -0.81 1.03 -1.45
C ALA A 53 -0.38 0.41 -2.79
N GLY A 54 0.07 -0.84 -2.78
CA GLY A 54 0.42 -1.60 -3.98
C GLY A 54 -0.75 -1.74 -4.95
N GLU A 55 -1.94 -2.11 -4.48
CA GLU A 55 -3.12 -2.18 -5.34
C GLU A 55 -3.59 -0.81 -5.83
N LEU A 56 -3.58 0.22 -4.97
CA LEU A 56 -3.99 1.57 -5.36
C LEU A 56 -3.04 2.19 -6.39
N SER A 57 -1.73 1.95 -6.30
CA SER A 57 -0.75 2.47 -7.28
C SER A 57 -1.01 2.01 -8.71
N LYS A 58 -1.67 0.85 -8.91
CA LYS A 58 -2.08 0.38 -10.23
C LYS A 58 -3.20 1.23 -10.84
N TYR A 59 -4.01 1.88 -10.01
CA TYR A 59 -5.12 2.74 -10.44
C TYR A 59 -4.71 4.22 -10.51
N TYR A 60 -3.88 4.69 -9.59
CA TYR A 60 -3.34 6.05 -9.54
C TYR A 60 -1.92 6.07 -10.11
N THR A 61 -1.78 5.88 -11.42
CA THR A 61 -0.48 5.60 -12.08
C THR A 61 0.53 6.75 -12.05
N LYS A 62 0.08 7.96 -11.73
CA LYS A 62 0.94 9.14 -11.50
C LYS A 62 1.12 9.48 -10.02
N ALA A 63 0.56 8.68 -9.13
CA ALA A 63 0.76 8.85 -7.70
C ALA A 63 2.02 8.11 -7.25
N GLU A 64 2.79 8.76 -6.38
CA GLU A 64 3.84 8.14 -5.60
C GLU A 64 3.27 7.78 -4.22
N PHE A 65 3.44 6.51 -3.81
CA PHE A 65 3.02 6.05 -2.49
C PHE A 65 4.23 5.91 -1.57
N ILE A 66 4.21 6.65 -0.48
CA ILE A 66 5.16 6.55 0.62
C ILE A 66 4.54 5.71 1.73
N CYS A 67 5.12 4.55 2.02
CA CYS A 67 4.62 3.63 3.04
C CYS A 67 5.50 3.68 4.29
N VAL A 68 4.88 3.89 5.45
CA VAL A 68 5.54 3.89 6.77
C VAL A 68 4.83 2.90 7.69
N ASP A 69 5.59 2.05 8.36
CA ASP A 69 5.10 1.12 9.38
C ASP A 69 6.21 0.85 10.40
N THR A 70 5.84 0.68 11.67
CA THR A 70 6.79 0.40 12.76
C THR A 70 7.37 -1.01 12.68
N ASN A 71 6.74 -1.91 11.91
CA ASN A 71 7.21 -3.28 11.72
C ASN A 71 8.16 -3.41 10.52
N TYR A 72 8.49 -2.32 9.82
CA TYR A 72 9.55 -2.33 8.82
C TYR A 72 10.91 -2.43 9.48
N ASP A 73 11.70 -3.44 9.10
CA ASP A 73 13.09 -3.53 9.53
C ASP A 73 13.85 -2.28 9.05
N GLN A 74 14.76 -1.79 9.91
CA GLN A 74 15.52 -0.54 9.73
C GLN A 74 16.26 -0.40 8.38
N MET A 75 16.38 -1.47 7.59
CA MET A 75 17.15 -1.52 6.34
C MET A 75 16.33 -1.59 5.04
N THR A 76 15.00 -1.53 5.06
CA THR A 76 14.23 -1.70 3.82
C THR A 76 13.90 -0.35 3.17
N ILE A 77 14.89 0.25 2.49
CA ILE A 77 14.61 1.24 1.44
C ILE A 77 14.62 0.50 0.11
N LYS A 78 13.45 0.05 -0.33
CA LYS A 78 13.21 -0.28 -1.74
C LYS A 78 12.45 0.88 -2.35
N SER A 79 13.09 1.61 -3.26
CA SER A 79 12.37 2.48 -4.18
C SER A 79 12.21 1.74 -5.49
N ASP A 80 10.96 1.49 -5.85
CA ASP A 80 10.58 1.33 -7.25
C ASP A 80 9.75 2.57 -7.61
N LYS A 81 9.67 2.94 -8.89
CA LYS A 81 9.12 4.26 -9.32
C LYS A 81 7.71 4.63 -8.81
N SER A 82 6.99 3.70 -8.18
CA SER A 82 5.66 3.88 -7.60
C SER A 82 5.56 3.74 -6.07
N LEU A 83 6.60 3.25 -5.39
CA LEU A 83 6.56 2.90 -3.96
C LEU A 83 7.89 3.23 -3.28
N THR A 84 7.82 4.10 -2.27
CA THR A 84 8.97 4.48 -1.42
C THR A 84 8.66 4.09 0.03
N ILE A 85 9.58 3.42 0.70
CA ILE A 85 9.40 2.92 2.08
C ILE A 85 10.30 3.71 3.04
N TYR A 86 9.75 4.17 4.17
CA TYR A 86 10.55 4.72 5.28
C TYR A 86 10.26 3.96 6.57
N SER A 87 11.32 3.63 7.32
CA SER A 87 11.25 3.15 8.70
C SER A 87 11.44 4.32 9.68
N SER A 88 10.75 4.29 10.82
CA SER A 88 11.03 5.22 11.92
C SER A 88 12.28 4.77 12.69
N LEU A 89 13.10 5.73 13.12
CA LEU A 89 14.29 5.54 13.96
C LEU A 89 14.00 4.75 15.24
#